data_AF-C1EFA3-F1
#
_entry.id   AF-C1EFA3-F1
#
_cell.length_a   1.000
_cell.length_b   1.000
_cell.length_c   1.000
_cell.angle_alpha   90.00
_cell.angle_beta   90.00
_cell.angle_gamma   90.00
#
_symmetry.space_group_name_H-M   'P 1'
#
loop_
_entity.id
_entity.type
_entity.pdbx_description
1 polymer ?
#
loop_
_entity_poly.entity_id
_entity_poly.type
_entity_poly.pdbx_seq_one_letter_code
_entity_poly.pdbx_strand_id
1 'polypeptide(L)'
;MSAFTVAAVAPRAVAAPRRPFVAAKSRRAAAPVRRAVLESAPVSSGKDFEPEPDLELSDLTAISPIDGRYGAKIKILRACFSEYALVRARVIVEVRWLQKLASIPQITEVPPLSDDANAFLEKFLADFSPADAAEVKKVERTTNHDVKAVEYVIKDRLVQHPELKSIMEFTHFACTSEDINNLSHALMLRSGVDVVLPFMDEIIDVIVGKATEEAETPMMSRTHGQPASPTTLGKEFANVAYRLARQRAQMRTVPLYGKMAGAVGNYNAHMSAYPDVDWQCVAEEFVTSLGLTFQPYVTQIEPHDYMAELFNCVQRFNTIVLDLDRDIWSYISIGYFKQKTVAGEVGSSTMPHKVNPIDFENSEGNIGMANAMFEHLSAKLPVSRWQRDLTDSTVLRNMGVGFGYSLIAYQSTLKGLGKLETNAAAMAADLDCNWEVLAEPIQTVMRRHDIEKPYEKLKELTRGRRVDRDGMREFVEKLEMPEESKQRLMDMTPATYIGNATAQALDIVAKIKAL
;
A
#
# COMPACT_ATOMS: atom_id res chain seq x y z
N MET A 1 51.79 28.50 22.97
CA MET A 1 53.22 28.11 22.99
C MET A 1 53.29 26.60 22.85
N SER A 2 53.92 25.95 21.88
CA SER A 2 54.64 26.31 20.65
C SER A 2 54.72 24.99 19.86
N ALA A 3 54.28 24.96 18.60
CA ALA A 3 55.12 24.95 17.39
C ALA A 3 55.68 23.55 17.02
N PHE A 4 55.14 22.98 15.93
CA PHE A 4 55.78 21.93 15.13
C PHE A 4 56.56 22.60 13.99
N THR A 5 57.82 22.20 13.82
CA THR A 5 58.76 22.75 12.82
C THR A 5 58.92 21.80 11.64
N VAL A 6 59.00 22.39 10.44
CA VAL A 6 59.23 21.78 9.13
C VAL A 6 60.73 21.53 8.89
N ALA A 7 61.08 20.47 8.15
CA ALA A 7 62.35 20.38 7.43
C ALA A 7 62.16 19.69 6.06
N ALA A 8 62.73 20.30 5.01
CA ALA A 8 62.66 19.91 3.60
C ALA A 8 64.06 19.50 3.08
N VAL A 9 64.14 18.58 2.10
CA VAL A 9 65.32 18.37 1.22
C VAL A 9 64.89 17.92 -0.19
N ALA A 10 65.65 18.38 -1.19
CA ALA A 10 65.41 18.53 -2.63
C ALA A 10 65.88 17.32 -3.53
N PRO A 11 65.76 17.38 -4.88
CA PRO A 11 65.62 16.23 -5.79
C PRO A 11 66.92 15.73 -6.46
N ARG A 12 66.88 14.55 -7.12
CA ARG A 12 67.97 13.99 -7.93
C ARG A 12 67.57 13.60 -9.36
N ALA A 13 68.58 13.63 -10.24
CA ALA A 13 68.55 13.87 -11.67
C ALA A 13 68.47 12.64 -12.60
N VAL A 14 68.34 12.97 -13.89
CA VAL A 14 68.18 12.18 -15.13
C VAL A 14 69.46 11.44 -15.58
N ALA A 15 69.31 10.29 -16.23
CA ALA A 15 70.29 9.77 -17.20
C ALA A 15 69.63 8.89 -18.31
N ALA A 16 70.14 9.02 -19.54
CA ALA A 16 69.87 8.21 -20.75
C ALA A 16 71.21 7.62 -21.27
N PRO A 17 71.34 6.93 -22.44
CA PRO A 17 70.58 5.82 -23.04
C PRO A 17 71.50 4.61 -23.41
N ARG A 18 70.94 3.47 -23.87
CA ARG A 18 71.68 2.45 -24.66
C ARG A 18 70.84 1.94 -25.85
N ARG A 19 71.45 1.86 -27.05
CA ARG A 19 70.93 1.27 -28.31
C ARG A 19 71.34 -0.24 -28.42
N PRO A 20 71.09 -0.95 -29.54
CA PRO A 20 69.84 -1.65 -29.89
C PRO A 20 70.08 -3.17 -30.13
N PHE A 21 69.02 -3.98 -30.14
CA PHE A 21 69.09 -5.38 -30.59
C PHE A 21 68.48 -5.51 -31.99
N VAL A 22 69.25 -6.08 -32.92
CA VAL A 22 68.84 -6.36 -34.31
C VAL A 22 68.27 -7.77 -34.37
N ALA A 23 67.07 -7.94 -34.94
CA ALA A 23 66.53 -9.24 -35.32
C ALA A 23 66.02 -9.21 -36.77
N ALA A 24 66.20 -10.34 -37.44
CA ALA A 24 66.29 -10.53 -38.88
C ALA A 24 64.98 -10.27 -39.67
N LYS A 25 65.16 -9.80 -40.92
CA LYS A 25 64.10 -9.66 -41.93
C LYS A 25 63.63 -11.03 -42.41
N SER A 26 62.37 -11.38 -42.15
CA SER A 26 61.63 -12.38 -42.93
C SER A 26 60.56 -11.65 -43.76
N ARG A 27 60.64 -11.78 -45.10
CA ARG A 27 59.63 -11.26 -46.03
C ARG A 27 58.51 -12.29 -46.15
N ARG A 28 57.35 -12.01 -45.55
CA ARG A 28 56.06 -12.55 -45.99
C ARG A 28 55.19 -11.36 -46.41
N ALA A 29 54.70 -11.40 -47.64
CA ALA A 29 53.76 -10.43 -48.17
C ALA A 29 52.45 -10.51 -47.36
N ALA A 30 52.18 -9.51 -46.54
CA ALA A 30 50.89 -9.34 -45.90
C ALA A 30 49.94 -8.69 -46.91
N ALA A 31 48.83 -9.36 -47.22
CA ALA A 31 47.70 -8.75 -47.90
C ALA A 31 47.26 -7.49 -47.12
N PRO A 32 46.80 -6.42 -47.79
CA PRO A 32 46.38 -5.22 -47.09
C PRO A 32 45.15 -5.55 -46.25
N VAL A 33 45.33 -5.60 -44.93
CA VAL A 33 44.20 -5.53 -44.00
C VAL A 33 43.59 -4.15 -44.22
N ARG A 34 42.49 -4.08 -44.98
CA ARG A 34 41.62 -2.90 -44.98
C ARG A 34 41.18 -2.72 -43.53
N ARG A 35 41.83 -1.80 -42.83
CA ARG A 35 41.33 -1.28 -41.56
C ARG A 35 40.03 -0.61 -41.93
N ALA A 36 38.89 -1.26 -41.68
CA ALA A 36 37.60 -0.60 -41.75
C ALA A 36 37.74 0.65 -40.87
N VAL A 37 37.70 1.82 -41.50
CA VAL A 37 37.50 3.06 -40.75
C VAL A 37 36.13 2.85 -40.12
N LEU A 38 36.10 2.63 -38.81
CA LEU A 38 34.88 2.80 -38.05
C LEU A 38 34.50 4.26 -38.28
N GLU A 39 33.56 4.50 -39.19
CA GLU A 39 32.89 5.79 -39.28
C GLU A 39 32.43 6.13 -37.87
N SER A 40 32.72 7.35 -37.42
CA SER A 40 32.28 7.83 -36.11
C SER A 40 30.79 7.58 -36.00
N ALA A 41 30.38 6.73 -35.05
CA ALA A 41 28.98 6.45 -34.82
C ALA A 41 28.23 7.78 -34.69
N PRO A 42 27.01 7.91 -35.27
CA PRO A 42 26.23 9.13 -35.15
C PRO A 42 26.09 9.49 -33.67
N VAL A 43 26.63 10.65 -33.29
CA VAL A 43 26.51 11.19 -31.95
C VAL A 43 25.17 11.89 -31.88
N SER A 44 24.31 11.47 -30.93
CA SER A 44 23.03 12.12 -30.67
C SER A 44 23.22 13.64 -30.56
N SER A 45 22.34 14.38 -31.23
CA SER A 45 22.37 15.85 -31.23
C SER A 45 21.97 16.45 -29.86
N GLY A 46 21.54 15.61 -28.92
CA GLY A 46 20.85 16.02 -27.70
C GLY A 46 19.42 16.53 -27.94
N LYS A 47 19.00 16.65 -29.21
CA LYS A 47 17.64 17.05 -29.63
C LYS A 47 16.73 15.88 -30.00
N ASP A 48 17.22 14.65 -29.82
CA ASP A 48 16.48 13.44 -30.21
C ASP A 48 15.29 13.15 -29.24
N PHE A 49 15.12 13.98 -28.20
CA PHE A 49 14.05 13.93 -27.21
C PHE A 49 13.61 15.37 -26.82
N GLU A 50 13.17 16.16 -27.78
CA GLU A 50 12.53 17.46 -27.51
C GLU A 50 11.03 17.27 -27.15
N PRO A 51 10.50 18.00 -26.16
CA PRO A 51 9.10 17.85 -25.75
C PRO A 51 8.15 18.34 -26.86
N GLU A 52 7.16 17.51 -27.21
CA GLU A 52 6.10 17.89 -28.13
C GLU A 52 5.14 18.89 -27.46
N PRO A 53 4.89 20.08 -28.04
CA PRO A 53 4.26 21.19 -27.33
C PRO A 53 2.73 21.12 -27.17
N ASP A 54 2.05 20.04 -27.59
CA ASP A 54 0.58 19.96 -27.56
C ASP A 54 0.06 18.51 -27.53
N LEU A 55 0.30 17.79 -26.43
CA LEU A 55 -0.17 16.41 -26.24
C LEU A 55 -1.47 16.38 -25.43
N GLU A 56 -2.53 15.84 -26.03
CA GLU A 56 -3.80 15.55 -25.35
C GLU A 56 -3.63 14.45 -24.29
N LEU A 57 -4.44 14.52 -23.22
CA LEU A 57 -4.43 13.51 -22.15
C LEU A 57 -4.98 12.18 -22.66
N SER A 58 -4.18 11.13 -22.52
CA SER A 58 -4.50 9.73 -22.81
C SER A 58 -3.77 8.82 -21.82
N ASP A 59 -4.09 7.54 -21.80
CA ASP A 59 -3.37 6.58 -20.93
C ASP A 59 -1.85 6.52 -21.25
N LEU A 60 -1.43 6.91 -22.47
CA LEU A 60 -0.01 6.92 -22.88
C LEU A 60 0.70 8.24 -22.56
N THR A 61 -0.03 9.34 -22.53
CA THR A 61 0.50 10.70 -22.29
C THR A 61 0.30 11.17 -20.85
N ALA A 62 -0.42 10.39 -20.03
CA ALA A 62 -0.60 10.65 -18.61
C ALA A 62 0.75 10.67 -17.88
N ILE A 63 0.99 11.75 -17.12
CA ILE A 63 2.20 11.92 -16.31
C ILE A 63 2.23 10.87 -15.18
N SER A 64 1.10 10.70 -14.48
CA SER A 64 0.99 9.73 -13.40
C SER A 64 0.70 8.33 -13.95
N PRO A 65 1.44 7.30 -13.53
CA PRO A 65 1.22 5.95 -14.03
C PRO A 65 -0.11 5.35 -13.55
N ILE A 66 -0.71 5.88 -12.49
CA ILE A 66 -2.01 5.41 -11.99
C ILE A 66 -3.14 5.76 -12.96
N ASP A 67 -3.01 6.85 -13.73
CA ASP A 67 -3.96 7.23 -14.77
C ASP A 67 -3.55 6.73 -16.16
N GLY A 68 -2.26 6.41 -16.34
CA GLY A 68 -1.72 5.85 -17.58
C GLY A 68 -1.59 4.33 -17.57
N ARG A 69 -0.34 3.84 -17.47
CA ARG A 69 0.03 2.41 -17.51
C ARG A 69 -0.86 1.50 -16.64
N TYR A 70 -1.30 1.98 -15.48
CA TYR A 70 -2.12 1.24 -14.53
C TYR A 70 -3.58 1.71 -14.47
N GLY A 71 -4.01 2.64 -15.34
CA GLY A 71 -5.35 3.22 -15.34
C GLY A 71 -6.47 2.18 -15.39
N ALA A 72 -6.27 1.12 -16.16
CA ALA A 72 -7.23 0.01 -16.23
C ALA A 72 -7.41 -0.73 -14.90
N LYS A 73 -6.36 -0.81 -14.06
CA LYS A 73 -6.38 -1.52 -12.76
C LYS A 73 -7.12 -0.75 -11.68
N ILE A 74 -7.18 0.58 -11.79
CA ILE A 74 -7.78 1.44 -10.75
C ILE A 74 -9.02 2.19 -11.23
N LYS A 75 -9.59 1.83 -12.40
CA LYS A 75 -10.73 2.52 -13.01
C LYS A 75 -11.90 2.74 -12.04
N ILE A 76 -12.16 1.78 -11.15
CA ILE A 76 -13.21 1.87 -10.14
C ILE A 76 -13.02 3.03 -9.15
N LEU A 77 -11.77 3.42 -8.87
CA LEU A 77 -11.46 4.54 -7.98
C LEU A 77 -11.74 5.90 -8.62
N ARG A 78 -11.88 5.99 -9.96
CA ARG A 78 -12.27 7.24 -10.64
C ARG A 78 -13.65 7.71 -10.17
N ALA A 79 -14.57 6.80 -9.88
CA ALA A 79 -15.89 7.14 -9.34
C ALA A 79 -15.86 7.53 -7.85
N CYS A 80 -14.74 7.31 -7.16
CA CYS A 80 -14.58 7.58 -5.73
C CYS A 80 -13.81 8.87 -5.47
N PHE A 81 -12.72 9.13 -6.21
CA PHE A 81 -11.73 10.15 -5.85
C PHE A 81 -11.40 11.17 -6.94
N SER A 82 -11.95 11.04 -8.16
CA SER A 82 -11.69 12.02 -9.21
C SER A 82 -12.36 13.37 -8.94
N GLU A 83 -12.01 14.38 -9.72
CA GLU A 83 -12.73 15.66 -9.73
C GLU A 83 -14.23 15.47 -9.98
N TYR A 84 -14.60 14.54 -10.87
CA TYR A 84 -16.01 14.18 -11.08
C TYR A 84 -16.66 13.64 -9.81
N ALA A 85 -15.97 12.75 -9.09
CA ALA A 85 -16.47 12.19 -7.83
C ALA A 85 -16.64 13.28 -6.75
N LEU A 86 -15.70 14.22 -6.66
CA LEU A 86 -15.80 15.36 -5.75
C LEU A 86 -16.99 16.26 -6.09
N VAL A 87 -17.16 16.62 -7.36
CA VAL A 87 -18.31 17.44 -7.80
C VAL A 87 -19.63 16.70 -7.53
N ARG A 88 -19.71 15.41 -7.86
CA ARG A 88 -20.89 14.58 -7.59
C ARG A 88 -21.23 14.53 -6.10
N ALA A 89 -20.22 14.33 -5.24
CA ALA A 89 -20.42 14.30 -3.79
C ALA A 89 -20.89 15.65 -3.24
N ARG A 90 -20.36 16.77 -3.75
CA ARG A 90 -20.81 18.13 -3.39
C ARG A 90 -22.27 18.35 -3.78
N VAL A 91 -22.67 17.94 -4.98
CA VAL A 91 -24.06 18.03 -5.44
C VAL A 91 -24.99 17.21 -4.54
N ILE A 92 -24.59 16.00 -4.15
CA ILE A 92 -25.35 15.19 -3.19
C ILE A 92 -25.55 15.96 -1.88
N VAL A 93 -24.47 16.46 -1.27
CA VAL A 93 -24.54 17.15 0.02
C VAL A 93 -25.44 18.40 -0.05
N GLU A 94 -25.31 19.23 -1.08
CA GLU A 94 -26.13 20.42 -1.29
C GLU A 94 -27.62 20.10 -1.43
N VAL A 95 -27.95 19.11 -2.27
CA VAL A 95 -29.34 18.69 -2.47
C VAL A 95 -29.93 18.11 -1.19
N ARG A 96 -29.16 17.27 -0.47
CA ARG A 96 -29.59 16.72 0.83
C ARG A 96 -29.78 17.83 1.86
N TRP A 97 -28.94 18.87 1.85
CA TRP A 97 -29.09 20.01 2.76
C TRP A 97 -30.37 20.78 2.49
N LEU A 98 -30.69 21.05 1.22
CA LEU A 98 -31.96 21.69 0.85
C LEU A 98 -33.18 20.86 1.31
N GLN A 99 -33.14 19.53 1.12
CA GLN A 99 -34.18 18.63 1.62
C GLN A 99 -34.28 18.66 3.15
N LYS A 100 -33.14 18.74 3.85
CA LYS A 100 -33.13 18.86 5.32
C LYS A 100 -33.78 20.17 5.76
N LEU A 101 -33.45 21.29 5.14
CA LEU A 101 -34.06 22.60 5.46
C LEU A 101 -35.59 22.55 5.31
N ALA A 102 -36.08 21.95 4.22
CA ALA A 102 -37.52 21.79 3.97
C ALA A 102 -38.24 20.90 5.01
N SER A 103 -37.51 20.06 5.74
CA SER A 103 -38.07 19.21 6.79
C SER A 103 -38.19 19.90 8.15
N ILE A 104 -37.62 21.10 8.33
CA ILE A 104 -37.58 21.82 9.60
C ILE A 104 -38.84 22.68 9.72
N PRO A 105 -39.78 22.39 10.65
CA PRO A 105 -41.05 23.12 10.75
C PRO A 105 -40.92 24.62 10.98
N GLN A 106 -39.82 25.05 11.61
CA GLN A 106 -39.53 26.45 11.90
C GLN A 106 -39.08 27.26 10.68
N ILE A 107 -38.65 26.61 9.58
CA ILE A 107 -38.20 27.27 8.34
C ILE A 107 -39.39 27.36 7.38
N THR A 108 -40.28 28.32 7.61
CA THR A 108 -41.55 28.42 6.87
C THR A 108 -41.39 28.82 5.40
N GLU A 109 -40.27 29.47 5.08
CA GLU A 109 -39.87 29.92 3.75
C GLU A 109 -39.47 28.75 2.84
N VAL A 110 -39.17 27.59 3.42
CA VAL A 110 -38.92 26.34 2.72
C VAL A 110 -39.93 25.30 3.20
N PRO A 111 -41.16 25.28 2.63
CA PRO A 111 -42.17 24.33 3.06
C PRO A 111 -41.73 22.88 2.78
N PRO A 112 -42.33 21.89 3.46
CA PRO A 112 -42.10 20.48 3.17
C PRO A 112 -42.27 20.17 1.69
N LEU A 113 -41.25 19.56 1.09
CA LEU A 113 -41.25 19.25 -0.34
C LEU A 113 -42.31 18.21 -0.69
N SER A 114 -43.01 18.42 -1.80
CA SER A 114 -43.91 17.43 -2.37
C SER A 114 -43.17 16.17 -2.84
N ASP A 115 -43.91 15.07 -3.02
CA ASP A 115 -43.36 13.83 -3.56
C ASP A 115 -42.77 14.04 -4.97
N ASP A 116 -43.36 14.93 -5.78
CA ASP A 116 -42.87 15.27 -7.13
C ASP A 116 -41.54 16.03 -7.07
N ALA A 117 -41.43 17.03 -6.18
CA ALA A 117 -40.19 17.76 -5.96
C ALA A 117 -39.07 16.86 -5.44
N ASN A 118 -39.37 15.97 -4.49
CA ASN A 118 -38.40 14.98 -4.02
C ASN A 118 -37.99 14.00 -5.13
N ALA A 119 -38.94 13.48 -5.91
CA ALA A 119 -38.64 12.58 -7.02
C ALA A 119 -37.76 13.27 -8.09
N PHE A 120 -37.96 14.56 -8.35
CA PHE A 120 -37.10 15.35 -9.24
C PHE A 120 -35.67 15.42 -8.71
N LEU A 121 -35.48 15.71 -7.41
CA LEU A 121 -34.16 15.77 -6.77
C LEU A 121 -33.47 14.41 -6.75
N GLU A 122 -34.17 13.34 -6.40
CA GLU A 122 -33.61 11.98 -6.44
C GLU A 122 -33.15 11.59 -7.84
N LYS A 123 -33.96 11.90 -8.86
CA LYS A 123 -33.60 11.66 -10.26
C LYS A 123 -32.36 12.47 -10.66
N PHE A 124 -32.27 13.74 -10.25
CA PHE A 124 -31.09 14.55 -10.53
C PHE A 124 -29.81 13.94 -9.94
N LEU A 125 -29.87 13.45 -8.69
CA LEU A 125 -28.72 12.79 -8.05
C LEU A 125 -28.37 11.44 -8.69
N ALA A 126 -29.37 10.66 -9.09
CA ALA A 126 -29.18 9.36 -9.73
C ALA A 126 -28.58 9.48 -11.14
N ASP A 127 -29.03 10.47 -11.91
CA ASP A 127 -28.63 10.68 -13.31
C ASP A 127 -27.37 11.56 -13.45
N PHE A 128 -26.78 12.04 -12.35
CA PHE A 128 -25.64 12.97 -12.39
C PHE A 128 -24.42 12.39 -13.14
N SER A 129 -24.06 13.03 -14.25
CA SER A 129 -23.12 12.50 -15.24
C SER A 129 -21.82 13.30 -15.34
N PRO A 130 -20.77 12.77 -16.01
CA PRO A 130 -19.56 13.54 -16.30
C PRO A 130 -19.82 14.81 -17.13
N ALA A 131 -20.88 14.84 -17.94
CA ALA A 131 -21.26 16.04 -18.69
C ALA A 131 -21.76 17.14 -17.74
N ASP A 132 -22.55 16.79 -16.73
CA ASP A 132 -23.01 17.74 -15.70
C ASP A 132 -21.84 18.31 -14.91
N ALA A 133 -20.86 17.46 -14.54
CA ALA A 133 -19.64 17.93 -13.89
C ALA A 133 -18.79 18.85 -14.80
N ALA A 134 -18.78 18.61 -16.12
CA ALA A 134 -18.10 19.49 -17.06
C ALA A 134 -18.75 20.88 -17.13
N GLU A 135 -20.09 20.97 -17.02
CA GLU A 135 -20.78 22.25 -16.90
C GLU A 135 -20.40 23.00 -15.61
N VAL A 136 -20.24 22.29 -14.48
CA VAL A 136 -19.70 22.89 -13.24
C VAL A 136 -18.32 23.50 -13.49
N LYS A 137 -17.41 22.77 -14.16
CA LYS A 137 -16.07 23.31 -14.48
C LYS A 137 -16.13 24.52 -15.42
N LYS A 138 -17.12 24.58 -16.32
CA LYS A 138 -17.32 25.73 -17.21
C LYS A 138 -17.74 26.98 -16.42
N VAL A 139 -18.67 26.83 -15.47
CA VAL A 139 -19.07 27.92 -14.57
C VAL A 139 -17.93 28.33 -13.64
N GLU A 140 -17.12 27.37 -13.18
CA GLU A 140 -15.94 27.63 -12.35
C GLU A 140 -14.92 28.54 -13.04
N ARG A 141 -14.73 28.43 -14.37
CA ARG A 141 -13.83 29.33 -15.11
C ARG A 141 -14.19 30.80 -14.99
N THR A 142 -15.47 31.10 -14.75
CA THR A 142 -15.94 32.48 -14.52
C THR A 142 -15.88 32.87 -13.05
N THR A 143 -16.24 31.96 -12.15
CA THR A 143 -16.34 32.26 -10.70
C THR A 143 -15.02 32.14 -9.95
N ASN A 144 -14.05 31.39 -10.49
CA ASN A 144 -12.80 30.99 -9.85
C ASN A 144 -13.02 30.38 -8.44
N HIS A 145 -14.18 29.72 -8.24
CA HIS A 145 -14.56 29.09 -6.98
C HIS A 145 -15.46 27.87 -7.25
N ASP A 146 -14.94 26.68 -6.97
CA ASP A 146 -15.56 25.40 -7.34
C ASP A 146 -16.92 25.13 -6.66
N VAL A 147 -17.04 25.33 -5.34
CA VAL A 147 -18.33 25.13 -4.63
C VAL A 147 -19.39 26.12 -5.09
N LYS A 148 -19.02 27.38 -5.37
CA LYS A 148 -19.98 28.36 -5.91
C LYS A 148 -20.48 27.99 -7.30
N ALA A 149 -19.63 27.38 -8.13
CA ALA A 149 -20.04 26.84 -9.41
C ALA A 149 -21.04 25.67 -9.26
N VAL A 150 -20.86 24.80 -8.25
CA VAL A 150 -21.84 23.75 -7.90
C VAL A 150 -23.19 24.36 -7.54
N GLU A 151 -23.22 25.39 -6.67
CA GLU A 151 -24.46 26.09 -6.30
C GLU A 151 -25.22 26.61 -7.53
N TYR A 152 -24.52 27.24 -8.48
CA TYR A 152 -25.15 27.77 -9.69
C TYR A 152 -25.72 26.67 -10.59
N VAL A 153 -24.99 25.57 -10.79
CA VAL A 153 -25.49 24.43 -11.58
C VAL A 153 -26.70 23.79 -10.92
N ILE A 154 -26.73 23.69 -9.59
CA ILE A 154 -27.91 23.22 -8.86
C ILE A 154 -29.08 24.19 -9.09
N LYS A 155 -28.88 25.50 -8.90
CA LYS A 155 -29.95 26.50 -9.15
C LYS A 155 -30.51 26.41 -10.57
N ASP A 156 -29.66 26.28 -11.58
CA ASP A 156 -30.07 26.09 -12.99
C ASP A 156 -30.89 24.80 -13.21
N ARG A 157 -30.69 23.79 -12.37
CA ARG A 157 -31.51 22.59 -12.35
C ARG A 157 -32.84 22.82 -11.64
N LEU A 158 -32.83 23.47 -10.48
CA LEU A 158 -34.03 23.73 -9.66
C LEU A 158 -35.06 24.60 -10.37
N VAL A 159 -34.64 25.55 -11.22
CA VAL A 159 -35.58 26.42 -11.97
C VAL A 159 -36.52 25.65 -12.92
N GLN A 160 -36.20 24.39 -13.23
CA GLN A 160 -37.01 23.52 -14.09
C GLN A 160 -38.24 22.96 -13.36
N HIS A 161 -38.30 23.06 -12.03
CA HIS A 161 -39.42 22.62 -11.21
C HIS A 161 -40.04 23.81 -10.46
N PRO A 162 -41.34 24.11 -10.63
CA PRO A 162 -41.96 25.33 -10.08
C PRO A 162 -41.80 25.49 -8.55
N GLU A 163 -41.97 24.40 -7.81
CA GLU A 163 -41.79 24.37 -6.35
C GLU A 163 -40.35 24.66 -5.93
N LEU A 164 -39.38 23.92 -6.49
CA LEU A 164 -37.95 24.09 -6.17
C LEU A 164 -37.41 25.46 -6.60
N LYS A 165 -37.91 26.01 -7.71
CA LYS A 165 -37.59 27.38 -8.15
C LYS A 165 -37.92 28.42 -7.07
N SER A 166 -39.02 28.24 -6.34
CA SER A 166 -39.46 29.21 -5.32
C SER A 166 -38.54 29.27 -4.10
N ILE A 167 -37.78 28.19 -3.85
CA ILE A 167 -36.86 28.04 -2.71
C ILE A 167 -35.39 28.02 -3.15
N MET A 168 -35.07 28.32 -4.43
CA MET A 168 -33.73 28.11 -4.98
C MET A 168 -32.62 28.88 -4.23
N GLU A 169 -32.95 30.02 -3.62
CA GLU A 169 -32.02 30.82 -2.81
C GLU A 169 -31.66 30.18 -1.46
N PHE A 170 -32.36 29.11 -1.06
CA PHE A 170 -31.98 28.27 0.07
C PHE A 170 -30.95 27.19 -0.29
N THR A 171 -30.57 27.06 -1.57
CA THR A 171 -29.39 26.27 -1.96
C THR A 171 -28.16 26.90 -1.30
N HIS A 172 -27.32 26.09 -0.65
CA HIS A 172 -26.16 26.57 0.13
C HIS A 172 -26.52 27.49 1.32
N PHE A 173 -27.77 27.47 1.81
CA PHE A 173 -28.19 28.37 2.89
C PHE A 173 -27.37 28.20 4.17
N ALA A 174 -26.79 29.30 4.64
CA ALA A 174 -25.94 29.43 5.83
C ALA A 174 -24.67 28.57 5.84
N CYS A 175 -24.42 27.80 4.78
CA CYS A 175 -23.23 26.99 4.61
C CYS A 175 -21.97 27.84 4.43
N THR A 176 -20.82 27.24 4.74
CA THR A 176 -19.54 27.59 4.12
C THR A 176 -19.12 26.49 3.15
N SER A 177 -18.22 26.79 2.21
CA SER A 177 -17.68 25.81 1.27
C SER A 177 -17.18 24.53 1.94
N GLU A 178 -16.64 24.64 3.15
CA GLU A 178 -16.16 23.49 3.91
C GLU A 178 -17.24 22.61 4.51
N ASP A 179 -18.43 23.13 4.78
CA ASP A 179 -19.55 22.26 5.16
C ASP A 179 -19.84 21.26 4.04
N ILE A 180 -19.72 21.69 2.78
CA ILE A 180 -19.91 20.83 1.62
C ILE A 180 -18.69 19.94 1.37
N ASN A 181 -17.48 20.51 1.42
CA ASN A 181 -16.24 19.77 1.11
C ASN A 181 -16.00 18.62 2.09
N ASN A 182 -16.07 18.88 3.40
CA ASN A 182 -15.73 17.85 4.38
C ASN A 182 -16.66 16.63 4.29
N LEU A 183 -17.97 16.87 4.12
CA LEU A 183 -18.96 15.81 3.93
C LEU A 183 -18.72 15.08 2.61
N SER A 184 -18.36 15.82 1.54
CA SER A 184 -18.00 15.21 0.26
C SER A 184 -16.79 14.30 0.38
N HIS A 185 -15.73 14.73 1.08
CA HIS A 185 -14.53 13.93 1.31
C HIS A 185 -14.82 12.67 2.14
N ALA A 186 -15.66 12.78 3.18
CA ALA A 186 -16.07 11.62 3.96
C ALA A 186 -16.86 10.60 3.12
N LEU A 187 -17.77 11.06 2.25
CA LEU A 187 -18.50 10.20 1.30
C LEU A 187 -17.57 9.54 0.28
N MET A 188 -16.60 10.29 -0.25
CA MET A 188 -15.57 9.78 -1.18
C MET A 188 -14.71 8.71 -0.51
N LEU A 189 -14.25 8.97 0.73
CA LEU A 189 -13.47 8.02 1.52
C LEU A 189 -14.26 6.75 1.79
N ARG A 190 -15.53 6.85 2.19
CA ARG A 190 -16.40 5.67 2.36
C ARG A 190 -16.44 4.82 1.09
N SER A 191 -16.74 5.45 -0.04
CA SER A 191 -16.78 4.75 -1.34
C SER A 191 -15.45 4.10 -1.71
N GLY A 192 -14.32 4.79 -1.46
CA GLY A 192 -13.00 4.24 -1.75
C GLY A 192 -12.61 3.08 -0.81
N VAL A 193 -12.95 3.18 0.47
CA VAL A 193 -12.76 2.13 1.47
C VAL A 193 -13.57 0.89 1.09
N ASP A 194 -14.84 1.05 0.73
CA ASP A 194 -15.72 -0.05 0.30
C ASP A 194 -15.18 -0.76 -0.94
N VAL A 195 -14.50 -0.04 -1.84
CA VAL A 195 -13.84 -0.62 -3.01
C VAL A 195 -12.58 -1.40 -2.65
N VAL A 196 -11.82 -0.95 -1.65
CA VAL A 196 -10.52 -1.53 -1.30
C VAL A 196 -10.64 -2.72 -0.35
N LEU A 197 -11.62 -2.71 0.56
CA LEU A 197 -11.84 -3.80 1.53
C LEU A 197 -11.96 -5.19 0.87
N PRO A 198 -12.69 -5.40 -0.24
CA PRO A 198 -12.76 -6.70 -0.90
C PRO A 198 -11.40 -7.23 -1.37
N PHE A 199 -10.48 -6.35 -1.82
CA PHE A 199 -9.13 -6.78 -2.22
C PHE A 199 -8.27 -7.15 -1.01
N MET A 200 -8.46 -6.45 0.12
CA MET A 200 -7.82 -6.84 1.37
C MET A 200 -8.32 -8.21 1.84
N ASP A 201 -9.63 -8.44 1.76
CA ASP A 201 -10.27 -9.73 2.08
C ASP A 201 -9.76 -10.84 1.16
N GLU A 202 -9.69 -10.60 -0.15
CA GLU A 202 -9.16 -11.58 -1.11
C GLU A 202 -7.71 -11.98 -0.83
N ILE A 203 -6.84 -11.01 -0.50
CA ILE A 203 -5.45 -11.31 -0.11
C ILE A 203 -5.42 -12.18 1.15
N ILE A 204 -6.19 -11.81 2.17
CA ILE A 204 -6.27 -12.56 3.41
C ILE A 204 -6.73 -13.99 3.13
N ASP A 205 -7.81 -14.17 2.36
CA ASP A 205 -8.37 -15.47 2.02
C ASP A 205 -7.40 -16.35 1.24
N VAL A 206 -6.68 -15.79 0.26
CA VAL A 206 -5.65 -16.53 -0.50
C VAL A 206 -4.51 -16.97 0.42
N ILE A 207 -4.06 -16.12 1.34
CA ILE A 207 -2.97 -16.44 2.26
C ILE A 207 -3.45 -17.48 3.30
N VAL A 208 -4.68 -17.39 3.78
CA VAL A 208 -5.30 -18.40 4.66
C VAL A 208 -5.39 -19.75 3.95
N GLY A 209 -5.83 -19.76 2.69
CA GLY A 209 -5.86 -20.98 1.87
C GLY A 209 -4.49 -21.64 1.80
N LYS A 210 -3.44 -20.87 1.44
CA LYS A 210 -2.05 -21.35 1.42
C LYS A 210 -1.55 -21.80 2.79
N ALA A 211 -1.93 -21.11 3.86
CA ALA A 211 -1.58 -21.51 5.22
C ALA A 211 -2.11 -22.90 5.57
N THR A 212 -3.36 -23.19 5.18
CA THR A 212 -3.98 -24.50 5.41
C THR A 212 -3.47 -25.58 4.47
N GLU A 213 -3.22 -25.27 3.19
CA GLU A 213 -2.69 -26.20 2.19
C GLU A 213 -1.27 -26.66 2.54
N GLU A 214 -0.43 -25.74 3.01
CA GLU A 214 0.99 -25.97 3.30
C GLU A 214 1.25 -26.20 4.81
N ALA A 215 0.22 -26.49 5.59
CA ALA A 215 0.30 -26.59 7.05
C ALA A 215 1.31 -27.64 7.53
N GLU A 216 1.48 -28.72 6.76
CA GLU A 216 2.37 -29.84 7.07
C GLU A 216 3.71 -29.80 6.33
N THR A 217 3.93 -28.81 5.45
CA THR A 217 5.16 -28.71 4.65
C THR A 217 6.31 -28.16 5.50
N PRO A 218 7.29 -28.97 5.94
CA PRO A 218 8.36 -28.50 6.82
C PRO A 218 9.31 -27.57 6.06
N MET A 219 9.77 -26.52 6.74
CA MET A 219 10.62 -25.49 6.15
C MET A 219 11.75 -25.11 7.11
N MET A 220 12.96 -24.94 6.55
CA MET A 220 14.07 -24.35 7.30
C MET A 220 13.80 -22.86 7.52
N SER A 221 13.65 -22.47 8.78
CA SER A 221 13.58 -21.06 9.17
C SER A 221 14.92 -20.36 8.93
N ARG A 222 14.86 -19.04 8.71
CA ARG A 222 16.06 -18.20 8.63
C ARG A 222 15.98 -17.03 9.59
N THR A 223 16.90 -16.97 10.55
CA THR A 223 17.06 -15.82 11.45
C THR A 223 18.40 -15.16 11.18
N HIS A 224 18.42 -13.83 10.98
CA HIS A 224 19.61 -13.13 10.49
C HIS A 224 20.14 -13.70 9.16
N GLY A 225 19.25 -14.28 8.34
CA GLY A 225 19.59 -14.97 7.10
C GLY A 225 20.29 -16.33 7.27
N GLN A 226 20.44 -16.84 8.50
CA GLN A 226 21.10 -18.12 8.79
C GLN A 226 20.08 -19.23 9.12
N PRO A 227 20.38 -20.51 8.81
CA PRO A 227 19.56 -21.65 9.22
C PRO A 227 19.22 -21.63 10.71
N ALA A 228 17.96 -21.89 11.05
CA ALA A 228 17.42 -21.81 12.40
C ALA A 228 16.38 -22.91 12.64
N SER A 229 15.82 -22.97 13.85
CA SER A 229 14.82 -23.99 14.24
C SER A 229 13.67 -24.07 13.22
N PRO A 230 13.37 -25.26 12.66
CA PRO A 230 12.39 -25.43 11.60
C PRO A 230 10.97 -24.97 11.93
N THR A 231 10.22 -24.63 10.89
CA THR A 231 8.80 -24.23 10.91
C THR A 231 8.04 -25.04 9.83
N THR A 232 6.81 -24.67 9.51
CA THR A 232 6.14 -25.09 8.27
C THR A 232 5.85 -23.91 7.38
N LEU A 233 5.84 -24.11 6.06
CA LEU A 233 5.53 -23.06 5.10
C LEU A 233 4.13 -22.47 5.37
N GLY A 234 3.14 -23.32 5.66
CA GLY A 234 1.80 -22.87 6.02
C GLY A 234 1.76 -22.02 7.28
N LYS A 235 2.63 -22.29 8.25
CA LYS A 235 2.73 -21.48 9.48
C LYS A 235 3.28 -20.07 9.22
N GLU A 236 4.18 -19.91 8.26
CA GLU A 236 4.67 -18.59 7.87
C GLU A 236 3.62 -17.78 7.10
N PHE A 237 2.79 -18.43 6.27
CA PHE A 237 1.61 -17.76 5.71
C PHE A 237 0.59 -17.37 6.80
N ALA A 238 0.35 -18.23 7.79
CA ALA A 238 -0.57 -17.93 8.89
C ALA A 238 -0.15 -16.69 9.71
N ASN A 239 1.17 -16.48 9.90
CA ASN A 239 1.70 -15.26 10.53
C ASN A 239 1.23 -14.00 9.81
N VAL A 240 1.34 -14.00 8.48
CA VAL A 240 0.97 -12.87 7.63
C VAL A 240 -0.54 -12.66 7.62
N ALA A 241 -1.31 -13.74 7.41
CA ALA A 241 -2.78 -13.67 7.37
C ALA A 241 -3.35 -13.04 8.64
N TYR A 242 -2.88 -13.45 9.83
CA TYR A 242 -3.35 -12.90 11.09
C TYR A 242 -3.04 -11.41 11.23
N ARG A 243 -1.83 -10.98 10.84
CA ARG A 243 -1.42 -9.57 10.86
C ARG A 243 -2.31 -8.72 9.94
N LEU A 244 -2.56 -9.18 8.71
CA LEU A 244 -3.41 -8.50 7.74
C LEU A 244 -4.86 -8.40 8.22
N ALA A 245 -5.43 -9.51 8.70
CA ALA A 245 -6.80 -9.55 9.22
C ALA A 245 -7.02 -8.55 10.36
N ARG A 246 -6.05 -8.40 11.27
CA ARG A 246 -6.11 -7.38 12.33
C ARG A 246 -6.18 -5.95 11.77
N GLN A 247 -5.39 -5.62 10.75
CA GLN A 247 -5.40 -4.27 10.17
C GLN A 247 -6.69 -4.01 9.39
N ARG A 248 -7.17 -5.00 8.66
CA ARG A 248 -8.46 -4.96 7.97
C ARG A 248 -9.62 -4.76 8.95
N ALA A 249 -9.62 -5.44 10.09
CA ALA A 249 -10.65 -5.29 11.13
C ALA A 249 -10.63 -3.87 11.70
N GLN A 250 -9.43 -3.35 12.05
CA GLN A 250 -9.25 -1.98 12.55
C GLN A 250 -9.74 -0.93 11.54
N MET A 251 -9.38 -1.07 10.27
CA MET A 251 -9.77 -0.12 9.22
C MET A 251 -11.29 0.04 9.12
N ARG A 252 -12.06 -1.04 9.26
CA ARG A 252 -13.53 -0.98 9.21
C ARG A 252 -14.16 -0.29 10.43
N THR A 253 -13.43 -0.19 11.54
CA THR A 253 -13.92 0.48 12.76
C THR A 253 -13.59 1.97 12.81
N VAL A 254 -12.81 2.50 11.87
CA VAL A 254 -12.47 3.93 11.86
C VAL A 254 -13.74 4.73 11.51
N PRO A 255 -14.24 5.59 12.41
CA PRO A 255 -15.38 6.45 12.12
C PRO A 255 -15.02 7.47 11.03
N LEU A 256 -15.91 7.65 10.07
CA LEU A 256 -15.78 8.70 9.06
C LEU A 256 -16.55 9.92 9.55
N TYR A 257 -15.83 10.97 9.96
CA TYR A 257 -16.45 12.16 10.52
C TYR A 257 -16.89 13.16 9.47
N GLY A 258 -17.92 13.92 9.83
CA GLY A 258 -18.41 15.06 9.08
C GLY A 258 -18.89 16.17 10.01
N LYS A 259 -18.89 17.40 9.50
CA LYS A 259 -19.40 18.59 10.20
C LYS A 259 -20.30 19.42 9.30
N MET A 260 -21.16 20.20 9.95
CA MET A 260 -22.00 21.23 9.34
C MET A 260 -22.18 22.34 10.37
N ALA A 261 -21.44 23.44 10.25
CA ALA A 261 -21.41 24.46 11.31
C ALA A 261 -21.11 25.89 10.83
N GLY A 262 -21.13 26.11 9.51
CA GLY A 262 -20.90 27.42 8.91
C GLY A 262 -19.43 27.85 8.97
N ALA A 263 -19.22 29.15 8.80
CA ALA A 263 -17.92 29.73 8.48
C ALA A 263 -16.80 29.41 9.50
N VAL A 264 -17.07 29.34 10.80
CA VAL A 264 -16.02 29.15 11.82
C VAL A 264 -16.43 28.16 12.91
N GLY A 265 -17.43 27.31 12.64
CA GLY A 265 -17.85 26.25 13.55
C GLY A 265 -18.87 26.65 14.62
N ASN A 266 -19.48 27.84 14.52
CA ASN A 266 -20.36 28.40 15.56
C ASN A 266 -21.76 28.77 15.06
N TYR A 267 -22.19 28.29 13.88
CA TYR A 267 -23.54 28.51 13.36
C TYR A 267 -23.95 29.98 13.17
N ASN A 268 -23.01 30.94 13.11
CA ASN A 268 -23.32 32.38 13.15
C ASN A 268 -24.36 32.82 12.11
N ALA A 269 -24.19 32.40 10.84
CA ALA A 269 -25.12 32.72 9.77
C ALA A 269 -26.50 32.09 10.01
N HIS A 270 -26.52 30.83 10.44
CA HIS A 270 -27.72 30.08 10.75
C HIS A 270 -28.55 30.78 11.84
N MET A 271 -27.92 31.07 12.99
CA MET A 271 -28.57 31.71 14.14
C MET A 271 -28.95 33.17 13.87
N SER A 272 -28.27 33.85 12.95
CA SER A 272 -28.63 35.21 12.57
C SER A 272 -29.96 35.29 11.80
N ALA A 273 -30.31 34.22 11.08
CA ALA A 273 -31.53 34.13 10.30
C ALA A 273 -32.65 33.40 11.08
N TYR A 274 -32.33 32.32 11.78
CA TYR A 274 -33.27 31.53 12.57
C TYR A 274 -32.69 31.25 13.97
N PRO A 275 -32.87 32.17 14.92
CA PRO A 275 -32.29 32.05 16.27
C PRO A 275 -32.94 30.96 17.13
N ASP A 276 -34.19 30.57 16.82
CA ASP A 276 -34.98 29.61 17.60
C ASP A 276 -34.83 28.15 17.12
N VAL A 277 -34.02 27.92 16.07
CA VAL A 277 -33.71 26.56 15.58
C VAL A 277 -32.48 26.02 16.30
N ASP A 278 -32.58 24.79 16.82
CA ASP A 278 -31.43 24.07 17.35
C ASP A 278 -30.54 23.56 16.21
N TRP A 279 -29.67 24.45 15.73
CA TRP A 279 -28.78 24.18 14.60
C TRP A 279 -27.74 23.09 14.86
N GLN A 280 -27.37 22.86 16.13
CA GLN A 280 -26.46 21.78 16.47
C GLN A 280 -27.16 20.42 16.32
N CYS A 281 -28.38 20.29 16.83
CA CYS A 281 -29.20 19.10 16.64
C CYS A 281 -29.48 18.85 15.14
N VAL A 282 -29.86 19.90 14.39
CA VAL A 282 -30.06 19.80 12.93
C VAL A 282 -28.81 19.32 12.21
N ALA A 283 -27.63 19.83 12.58
CA ALA A 283 -26.36 19.43 12.00
C ALA A 283 -26.02 17.96 12.30
N GLU A 284 -26.21 17.51 13.55
CA GLU A 284 -25.99 16.11 13.93
C GLU A 284 -26.92 15.18 13.15
N GLU A 285 -28.22 15.48 13.10
CA GLU A 285 -29.19 14.72 12.31
C GLU A 285 -28.83 14.71 10.82
N PHE A 286 -28.37 15.84 10.27
CA PHE A 286 -27.98 15.92 8.87
C PHE A 286 -26.76 15.05 8.58
N VAL A 287 -25.68 15.21 9.33
CA VAL A 287 -24.44 14.43 9.13
C VAL A 287 -24.70 12.93 9.31
N THR A 288 -25.45 12.54 10.34
CA THR A 288 -25.79 11.13 10.59
C THR A 288 -26.73 10.56 9.53
N SER A 289 -27.64 11.37 8.95
CA SER A 289 -28.47 10.95 7.82
C SER A 289 -27.67 10.61 6.55
N LEU A 290 -26.47 11.18 6.40
CA LEU A 290 -25.54 10.83 5.32
C LEU A 290 -24.76 9.54 5.61
N GLY A 291 -24.96 8.91 6.77
CA GLY A 291 -24.24 7.73 7.23
C GLY A 291 -22.81 8.04 7.70
N LEU A 292 -22.60 9.23 8.26
CA LEU A 292 -21.32 9.71 8.79
C LEU A 292 -21.41 9.91 10.32
N THR A 293 -20.26 10.02 10.97
CA THR A 293 -20.17 10.36 12.41
C THR A 293 -20.12 11.88 12.57
N PHE A 294 -20.93 12.44 13.46
CA PHE A 294 -20.95 13.90 13.66
C PHE A 294 -19.73 14.37 14.45
N GLN A 295 -19.06 15.42 13.96
CA GLN A 295 -17.99 16.13 14.66
C GLN A 295 -18.52 17.47 15.20
N PRO A 296 -18.85 17.56 16.52
CA PRO A 296 -19.48 18.76 17.09
C PRO A 296 -18.53 19.94 17.29
N TYR A 297 -17.22 19.70 17.42
CA TYR A 297 -16.23 20.76 17.68
C TYR A 297 -15.29 20.91 16.49
N VAL A 298 -15.47 21.99 15.75
CA VAL A 298 -14.71 22.26 14.52
C VAL A 298 -14.40 23.74 14.39
N THR A 299 -13.45 24.05 13.53
CA THR A 299 -13.21 25.42 13.06
C THR A 299 -14.02 25.65 11.78
N GLN A 300 -13.41 26.25 10.75
CA GLN A 300 -14.02 26.24 9.41
C GLN A 300 -13.94 24.84 8.77
N ILE A 301 -12.96 24.01 9.13
CA ILE A 301 -12.73 22.68 8.56
C ILE A 301 -13.07 21.58 9.58
N GLU A 302 -13.36 20.38 9.09
CA GLU A 302 -13.19 19.16 9.90
C GLU A 302 -11.67 18.95 10.12
N PRO A 303 -11.21 18.57 11.32
CA PRO A 303 -9.78 18.56 11.66
C PRO A 303 -8.94 17.48 10.94
N HIS A 304 -9.55 16.59 10.15
CA HIS A 304 -8.89 15.53 9.38
C HIS A 304 -8.20 14.44 10.21
N ASP A 305 -8.40 14.40 11.53
CA ASP A 305 -7.78 13.40 12.42
C ASP A 305 -8.18 11.97 12.05
N TYR A 306 -9.47 11.76 11.76
CA TYR A 306 -9.97 10.44 11.35
C TYR A 306 -9.40 9.99 10.00
N MET A 307 -9.06 10.94 9.12
CA MET A 307 -8.40 10.63 7.86
C MET A 307 -6.99 10.10 8.12
N ALA A 308 -6.26 10.71 9.06
CA ALA A 308 -4.95 10.20 9.49
C ALA A 308 -5.09 8.81 10.13
N GLU A 309 -6.09 8.58 10.98
CA GLU A 309 -6.38 7.25 11.55
C GLU A 309 -6.63 6.20 10.47
N LEU A 310 -7.47 6.52 9.48
CA LEU A 310 -7.78 5.65 8.35
C LEU A 310 -6.54 5.35 7.51
N PHE A 311 -5.81 6.38 7.07
CA PHE A 311 -4.62 6.23 6.23
C PHE A 311 -3.51 5.45 6.95
N ASN A 312 -3.31 5.68 8.25
CA ASN A 312 -2.38 4.90 9.06
C ASN A 312 -2.78 3.42 9.14
N CYS A 313 -4.07 3.08 9.15
CA CYS A 313 -4.51 1.68 9.06
C CYS A 313 -4.13 1.05 7.72
N VAL A 314 -4.35 1.76 6.62
CA VAL A 314 -3.97 1.30 5.27
C VAL A 314 -2.46 1.13 5.15
N GLN A 315 -1.67 2.07 5.68
CA GLN A 315 -0.21 1.96 5.68
C GLN A 315 0.28 0.73 6.43
N ARG A 316 -0.30 0.42 7.59
CA ARG A 316 0.08 -0.78 8.35
C ARG A 316 -0.28 -2.06 7.61
N PHE A 317 -1.42 -2.10 6.92
CA PHE A 317 -1.76 -3.21 6.03
C PHE A 317 -0.74 -3.34 4.90
N ASN A 318 -0.44 -2.23 4.21
CA ASN A 318 0.56 -2.17 3.13
C ASN A 318 1.94 -2.65 3.58
N THR A 319 2.41 -2.23 4.76
CA THR A 319 3.71 -2.65 5.30
C THR A 319 3.77 -4.16 5.53
N ILE A 320 2.65 -4.81 5.88
CA ILE A 320 2.60 -6.27 6.01
C ILE A 320 2.62 -6.94 4.63
N VAL A 321 1.97 -6.37 3.62
CA VAL A 321 2.07 -6.87 2.24
C VAL A 321 3.49 -6.71 1.70
N LEU A 322 4.17 -5.59 1.99
CA LEU A 322 5.57 -5.36 1.62
C LEU A 322 6.51 -6.41 2.23
N ASP A 323 6.28 -6.76 3.50
CA ASP A 323 7.01 -7.81 4.20
C ASP A 323 6.79 -9.17 3.53
N LEU A 324 5.55 -9.50 3.17
CA LEU A 324 5.21 -10.70 2.40
C LEU A 324 5.88 -10.72 1.03
N ASP A 325 5.83 -9.63 0.27
CA ASP A 325 6.42 -9.53 -1.07
C ASP A 325 7.92 -9.85 -1.03
N ARG A 326 8.63 -9.33 -0.01
CA ARG A 326 10.07 -9.54 0.19
C ARG A 326 10.41 -10.96 0.64
N ASP A 327 9.62 -11.53 1.54
CA ASP A 327 9.81 -12.91 1.97
C ASP A 327 9.57 -13.88 0.81
N ILE A 328 8.51 -13.68 0.04
CA ILE A 328 8.22 -14.51 -1.14
C ILE A 328 9.29 -14.36 -2.22
N TRP A 329 9.77 -13.14 -2.46
CA TRP A 329 10.92 -12.91 -3.33
C TRP A 329 12.14 -13.73 -2.87
N SER A 330 12.42 -13.74 -1.57
CA SER A 330 13.54 -14.48 -0.98
C SER A 330 13.35 -15.99 -1.11
N TYR A 331 12.14 -16.51 -0.86
CA TYR A 331 11.80 -17.92 -1.05
C TYR A 331 11.92 -18.37 -2.51
N ILE A 332 11.52 -17.52 -3.47
CA ILE A 332 11.75 -17.77 -4.90
C ILE A 332 13.26 -17.80 -5.20
N SER A 333 14.03 -16.86 -4.65
CA SER A 333 15.48 -16.76 -4.88
C SER A 333 16.24 -18.01 -4.43
N ILE A 334 15.82 -18.66 -3.33
CA ILE A 334 16.42 -19.91 -2.84
C ILE A 334 15.73 -21.17 -3.37
N GLY A 335 14.76 -21.03 -4.29
CA GLY A 335 14.13 -22.15 -4.99
C GLY A 335 13.06 -22.90 -4.19
N TYR A 336 12.56 -22.33 -3.08
CA TYR A 336 11.43 -22.89 -2.33
C TYR A 336 10.11 -22.78 -3.10
N PHE A 337 10.02 -21.78 -3.98
CA PHE A 337 8.94 -21.67 -4.95
C PHE A 337 9.48 -21.71 -6.37
N LYS A 338 8.76 -22.41 -7.24
CA LYS A 338 8.78 -22.22 -8.69
C LYS A 338 7.63 -21.29 -9.07
N GLN A 339 7.65 -20.82 -10.32
CA GLN A 339 6.61 -19.94 -10.86
C GLN A 339 6.00 -20.56 -12.11
N LYS A 340 4.66 -20.62 -12.15
CA LYS A 340 3.90 -20.98 -13.35
C LYS A 340 4.20 -19.99 -14.46
N THR A 341 4.65 -20.48 -15.61
CA THR A 341 4.83 -19.68 -16.81
C THR A 341 3.57 -19.72 -17.67
N VAL A 342 3.18 -18.56 -18.22
CA VAL A 342 2.14 -18.51 -19.25
C VAL A 342 2.83 -18.57 -20.62
N ALA A 343 2.32 -19.42 -21.52
CA ALA A 343 2.88 -19.55 -22.87
C ALA A 343 2.89 -18.18 -23.58
N GLY A 344 4.07 -17.77 -24.04
CA GLY A 344 4.29 -16.48 -24.74
C GLY A 344 4.81 -15.33 -23.86
N GLU A 345 4.86 -15.47 -22.53
CA GLU A 345 5.53 -14.48 -21.67
C GLU A 345 7.06 -14.56 -21.83
N VAL A 346 7.70 -13.39 -22.01
CA VAL A 346 9.17 -13.27 -22.07
C VAL A 346 9.68 -12.84 -20.71
N GLY A 347 10.35 -13.76 -19.99
CA GLY A 347 10.89 -13.47 -18.66
C GLY A 347 12.18 -12.63 -18.67
N SER A 348 12.97 -12.67 -19.74
CA SER A 348 14.12 -11.79 -19.96
C SER A 348 14.39 -11.62 -21.46
N SER A 349 14.78 -10.41 -21.87
CA SER A 349 15.14 -10.10 -23.26
C SER A 349 16.40 -10.83 -23.76
N THR A 350 17.23 -11.36 -22.85
CA THR A 350 18.50 -12.02 -23.20
C THR A 350 18.65 -13.43 -22.63
N MET A 351 17.94 -13.77 -21.54
CA MET A 351 18.04 -15.07 -20.86
C MET A 351 16.72 -15.86 -20.95
N PRO A 352 16.54 -16.75 -21.95
CA PRO A 352 15.25 -17.38 -22.25
C PRO A 352 14.73 -18.34 -21.16
N HIS A 353 15.58 -18.75 -20.21
CA HIS A 353 15.20 -19.63 -19.10
C HIS A 353 14.78 -18.87 -17.82
N LYS A 354 14.92 -17.53 -17.80
CA LYS A 354 14.75 -16.73 -16.57
C LYS A 354 13.27 -16.45 -16.31
N VAL A 355 12.79 -16.86 -15.13
CA VAL A 355 11.44 -16.53 -14.62
C VAL A 355 11.60 -15.65 -13.38
N ASN A 356 11.09 -14.42 -13.44
CA ASN A 356 11.31 -13.39 -12.42
C ASN A 356 10.04 -13.15 -11.60
N PRO A 357 10.14 -12.88 -10.28
CA PRO A 357 9.02 -12.56 -9.41
C PRO A 357 8.46 -11.13 -9.62
N ILE A 358 8.26 -10.72 -10.88
CA ILE A 358 7.94 -9.33 -11.25
C ILE A 358 6.64 -8.81 -10.66
N ASP A 359 5.69 -9.70 -10.37
CA ASP A 359 4.40 -9.31 -9.80
C ASP A 359 4.60 -8.86 -8.33
N PHE A 360 5.45 -9.54 -7.55
CA PHE A 360 5.81 -9.14 -6.18
C PHE A 360 6.70 -7.87 -6.17
N GLU A 361 7.66 -7.77 -7.10
CA GLU A 361 8.51 -6.57 -7.24
C GLU A 361 7.70 -5.32 -7.63
N ASN A 362 6.67 -5.51 -8.48
CA ASN A 362 5.73 -4.43 -8.81
C ASN A 362 4.89 -4.02 -7.60
N SER A 363 4.43 -4.99 -6.81
CA SER A 363 3.68 -4.73 -5.58
C SER A 363 4.51 -3.94 -4.57
N GLU A 364 5.72 -4.41 -4.25
CA GLU A 364 6.66 -3.76 -3.33
C GLU A 364 6.89 -2.29 -3.70
N GLY A 365 7.17 -2.00 -4.97
CA GLY A 365 7.41 -0.64 -5.43
C GLY A 365 6.19 0.28 -5.29
N ASN A 366 4.99 -0.22 -5.60
CA ASN A 366 3.76 0.56 -5.46
C ASN A 366 3.37 0.76 -3.98
N ILE A 367 3.65 -0.20 -3.09
CA ILE A 367 3.46 -0.01 -1.65
C ILE A 367 4.30 1.14 -1.11
N GLY A 368 5.56 1.24 -1.54
CA GLY A 368 6.43 2.36 -1.16
C GLY A 368 5.81 3.72 -1.54
N MET A 369 5.29 3.83 -2.76
CA MET A 369 4.61 5.04 -3.24
C MET A 369 3.31 5.32 -2.48
N ALA A 370 2.50 4.29 -2.24
CA ALA A 370 1.25 4.41 -1.47
C ALA A 370 1.51 4.94 -0.06
N ASN A 371 2.48 4.33 0.64
CA ASN A 371 2.78 4.69 2.02
C ASN A 371 3.37 6.09 2.13
N ALA A 372 4.24 6.51 1.20
CA ALA A 372 4.77 7.87 1.17
C ALA A 372 3.64 8.91 1.03
N MET A 373 2.64 8.63 0.20
CA MET A 373 1.47 9.49 0.07
C MET A 373 0.63 9.54 1.35
N PHE A 374 0.30 8.38 1.92
CA PHE A 374 -0.48 8.34 3.16
C PHE A 374 0.25 8.96 4.34
N GLU A 375 1.58 8.91 4.38
CA GLU A 375 2.38 9.50 5.46
C GLU A 375 2.28 11.02 5.40
N HIS A 376 2.44 11.57 4.20
CA HIS A 376 2.25 13.00 3.96
C HIS A 376 0.83 13.44 4.33
N LEU A 377 -0.20 12.74 3.85
CA LEU A 377 -1.60 13.08 4.12
C LEU A 377 -1.90 13.06 5.63
N SER A 378 -1.50 11.98 6.31
CA SER A 378 -1.77 11.80 7.75
C SER A 378 -1.06 12.83 8.61
N ALA A 379 0.17 13.22 8.25
CA ALA A 379 0.93 14.19 9.02
C ALA A 379 0.55 15.65 8.72
N LYS A 380 0.17 15.95 7.47
CA LYS A 380 -0.04 17.33 7.01
C LYS A 380 -1.47 17.82 7.13
N LEU A 381 -2.47 16.95 6.95
CA LEU A 381 -3.88 17.39 6.93
C LEU A 381 -4.34 17.97 8.27
N PRO A 382 -4.04 17.35 9.44
CA PRO A 382 -4.54 17.85 10.72
C PRO A 382 -3.93 19.18 11.21
N VAL A 383 -2.94 19.71 10.49
CA VAL A 383 -2.26 20.95 10.85
C VAL A 383 -2.71 22.07 9.91
N SER A 384 -3.51 22.99 10.44
CA SER A 384 -4.04 24.15 9.73
C SER A 384 -3.91 25.41 10.59
N ARG A 385 -3.45 26.53 10.02
CA ARG A 385 -3.21 27.77 10.78
C ARG A 385 -4.52 28.42 11.24
N TRP A 386 -4.59 28.79 12.53
CA TRP A 386 -5.77 29.41 13.15
C TRP A 386 -7.06 28.61 12.88
N GLN A 387 -8.16 29.27 12.47
CA GLN A 387 -9.42 28.61 12.14
C GLN A 387 -9.37 27.84 10.82
N ARG A 388 -8.36 28.10 9.97
CA ARG A 388 -7.89 27.27 8.85
C ARG A 388 -6.91 28.07 7.96
N ASP A 389 -6.06 27.36 7.23
CA ASP A 389 -5.55 27.79 5.92
C ASP A 389 -6.08 26.86 4.81
N LEU A 390 -5.80 27.17 3.53
CA LEU A 390 -6.37 26.45 2.37
C LEU A 390 -5.40 25.42 1.76
N THR A 391 -4.30 25.09 2.45
CA THR A 391 -3.30 24.15 1.91
C THR A 391 -3.81 22.71 1.83
N ASP A 392 -4.79 22.36 2.67
CA ASP A 392 -5.47 21.07 2.67
C ASP A 392 -6.31 20.84 1.41
N SER A 393 -6.93 21.88 0.85
CA SER A 393 -7.82 21.77 -0.32
C SER A 393 -7.17 21.08 -1.54
N THR A 394 -5.94 21.45 -1.89
CA THR A 394 -5.22 20.79 -3.00
C THR A 394 -4.70 19.41 -2.60
N VAL A 395 -4.34 19.24 -1.32
CA VAL A 395 -3.80 17.97 -0.79
C VAL A 395 -4.88 16.89 -0.75
N LEU A 396 -6.12 17.22 -0.38
CA LEU A 396 -7.27 16.30 -0.35
C LEU A 396 -7.66 15.78 -1.74
N ARG A 397 -7.28 16.45 -2.82
CA ARG A 397 -7.43 15.92 -4.20
C ARG A 397 -6.53 14.72 -4.49
N ASN A 398 -5.62 14.39 -3.58
CA ASN A 398 -4.68 13.29 -3.69
C ASN A 398 -5.03 12.07 -2.82
N MET A 399 -6.18 12.06 -2.11
CA MET A 399 -6.60 10.89 -1.31
C MET A 399 -6.63 9.61 -2.16
N GLY A 400 -7.16 9.70 -3.39
CA GLY A 400 -7.22 8.57 -4.32
C GLY A 400 -5.87 8.08 -4.84
N VAL A 401 -4.81 8.88 -4.75
CA VAL A 401 -3.46 8.50 -5.22
C VAL A 401 -2.88 7.39 -4.34
N GLY A 402 -2.97 7.53 -3.01
CA GLY A 402 -2.51 6.50 -2.06
C GLY A 402 -3.29 5.20 -2.20
N PHE A 403 -4.61 5.29 -2.35
CA PHE A 403 -5.47 4.12 -2.60
C PHE A 403 -5.19 3.49 -3.97
N GLY A 404 -4.93 4.29 -5.00
CA GLY A 404 -4.60 3.81 -6.35
C GLY A 404 -3.34 2.96 -6.36
N TYR A 405 -2.25 3.44 -5.76
CA TYR A 405 -1.02 2.67 -5.62
C TYR A 405 -1.21 1.39 -4.79
N SER A 406 -1.98 1.47 -3.70
CA SER A 406 -2.29 0.29 -2.87
C SER A 406 -3.06 -0.77 -3.66
N LEU A 407 -4.08 -0.36 -4.41
CA LEU A 407 -4.89 -1.28 -5.21
C LEU A 407 -4.10 -1.95 -6.34
N ILE A 408 -3.17 -1.22 -6.97
CA ILE A 408 -2.24 -1.80 -7.95
C ILE A 408 -1.38 -2.87 -7.29
N ALA A 409 -0.82 -2.57 -6.12
CA ALA A 409 0.01 -3.50 -5.38
C ALA A 409 -0.75 -4.77 -4.99
N TYR A 410 -1.97 -4.62 -4.46
CA TYR A 410 -2.81 -5.75 -4.05
C TYR A 410 -3.09 -6.70 -5.20
N GLN A 411 -3.48 -6.17 -6.36
CA GLN A 411 -3.70 -6.98 -7.55
C GLN A 411 -2.42 -7.67 -8.05
N SER A 412 -1.27 -7.01 -7.94
CA SER A 412 0.02 -7.59 -8.32
C SER A 412 0.44 -8.70 -7.33
N THR A 413 0.25 -8.50 -6.02
CA THR A 413 0.43 -9.54 -4.99
C THR A 413 -0.44 -10.76 -5.29
N LEU A 414 -1.75 -10.56 -5.50
CA LEU A 414 -2.70 -11.65 -5.81
C LEU A 414 -2.29 -12.43 -7.05
N LYS A 415 -1.89 -11.73 -8.11
CA LYS A 415 -1.38 -12.35 -9.33
C LYS A 415 -0.11 -13.17 -9.07
N GLY A 416 0.83 -12.64 -8.28
CA GLY A 416 2.04 -13.35 -7.88
C GLY A 416 1.73 -14.61 -7.07
N LEU A 417 0.85 -14.52 -6.07
CA LEU A 417 0.42 -15.65 -5.23
C LEU A 417 -0.23 -16.77 -6.05
N GLY A 418 -0.98 -16.42 -7.10
CA GLY A 418 -1.60 -17.37 -8.03
C GLY A 418 -0.59 -18.14 -8.91
N LYS A 419 0.64 -17.63 -9.05
CA LYS A 419 1.72 -18.24 -9.85
C LYS A 419 2.66 -19.13 -9.04
N LEU A 420 2.61 -19.09 -7.72
CA LEU A 420 3.51 -19.88 -6.86
C LEU A 420 3.26 -21.38 -7.00
N GLU A 421 4.34 -22.14 -7.12
CA GLU A 421 4.36 -23.59 -7.02
C GLU A 421 5.37 -24.02 -5.96
N THR A 422 4.89 -24.64 -4.90
CA THR A 422 5.72 -25.09 -3.78
C THR A 422 6.72 -26.17 -4.23
N ASN A 423 7.98 -26.00 -3.88
CA ASN A 423 9.05 -26.95 -4.15
C ASN A 423 9.44 -27.70 -2.86
N ALA A 424 8.56 -28.58 -2.39
CA ALA A 424 8.76 -29.35 -1.16
C ALA A 424 10.08 -30.14 -1.15
N ALA A 425 10.55 -30.61 -2.32
CA ALA A 425 11.82 -31.31 -2.44
C ALA A 425 13.02 -30.41 -2.11
N ALA A 426 13.01 -29.14 -2.52
CA ALA A 426 14.08 -28.20 -2.18
C ALA A 426 14.09 -27.86 -0.69
N MET A 427 12.91 -27.67 -0.08
CA MET A 427 12.81 -27.44 1.37
C MET A 427 13.27 -28.65 2.17
N ALA A 428 12.89 -29.87 1.77
CA ALA A 428 13.33 -31.10 2.39
C ALA A 428 14.85 -31.29 2.29
N ALA A 429 15.44 -31.00 1.12
CA ALA A 429 16.89 -31.08 0.93
C ALA A 429 17.65 -30.06 1.78
N ASP A 430 17.12 -28.85 1.94
CA ASP A 430 17.72 -27.82 2.78
C ASP A 430 17.66 -28.23 4.27
N LEU A 431 16.54 -28.79 4.73
CA LEU A 431 16.44 -29.36 6.08
C LEU A 431 17.45 -30.50 6.31
N ASP A 432 17.58 -31.43 5.37
CA ASP A 432 18.50 -32.57 5.48
C ASP A 432 19.99 -32.17 5.45
N CYS A 433 20.31 -30.99 4.93
CA CYS A 433 21.68 -30.46 4.89
C CYS A 433 22.09 -29.67 6.15
N ASN A 434 21.21 -29.51 7.15
CA ASN A 434 21.41 -28.63 8.31
C ASN A 434 20.95 -29.32 9.61
N TRP A 435 21.62 -30.41 9.99
CA TRP A 435 21.29 -31.18 11.20
C TRP A 435 21.66 -30.44 12.50
N GLU A 436 22.49 -29.40 12.42
CA GLU A 436 22.92 -28.57 13.53
C GLU A 436 21.75 -27.87 14.24
N VAL A 437 20.61 -27.69 13.58
CA VAL A 437 19.40 -27.13 14.20
C VAL A 437 18.84 -28.01 15.32
N LEU A 438 19.15 -29.32 15.31
CA LEU A 438 18.81 -30.23 16.41
C LEU A 438 19.67 -30.01 17.66
N ALA A 439 20.65 -29.10 17.63
CA ALA A 439 21.37 -28.72 18.82
C ALA A 439 20.43 -28.14 19.89
N GLU A 440 19.44 -27.34 19.49
CA GLU A 440 18.47 -26.74 20.41
C GLU A 440 17.66 -27.77 21.22
N PRO A 441 16.97 -28.76 20.62
CA PRO A 441 16.21 -29.75 21.37
C PRO A 441 17.11 -30.63 22.24
N ILE A 442 18.30 -31.01 21.76
CA ILE A 442 19.26 -31.82 22.53
C ILE A 442 19.71 -31.06 23.79
N GLN A 443 20.15 -29.80 23.67
CA GLN A 443 20.56 -29.02 24.85
C GLN A 443 19.38 -28.83 25.83
N THR A 444 18.16 -28.73 25.32
CA THR A 444 16.95 -28.49 26.13
C THR A 444 16.60 -29.74 26.94
N VAL A 445 16.69 -30.92 26.33
CA VAL A 445 16.50 -32.20 27.03
C VAL A 445 17.64 -32.46 28.02
N MET A 446 18.88 -32.08 27.70
CA MET A 446 20.00 -32.14 28.66
C MET A 446 19.73 -31.27 29.89
N ARG A 447 19.21 -30.05 29.72
CA ARG A 447 18.80 -29.18 30.83
C ARG A 447 17.71 -29.82 31.69
N ARG A 448 16.72 -30.49 31.07
CA ARG A 448 15.65 -31.20 31.78
C ARG A 448 16.19 -32.30 32.71
N HIS A 449 17.28 -32.94 32.33
CA HIS A 449 17.92 -34.03 33.09
C HIS A 449 19.15 -33.58 33.89
N ASP A 450 19.30 -32.26 34.12
CA ASP A 450 20.37 -31.67 34.94
C ASP A 450 21.80 -32.01 34.48
N ILE A 451 22.00 -32.21 33.17
CA ILE A 451 23.35 -32.41 32.62
C ILE A 451 24.10 -31.09 32.59
N GLU A 452 25.26 -31.03 33.26
CA GLU A 452 26.08 -29.82 33.33
C GLU A 452 26.54 -29.32 31.95
N LYS A 453 26.57 -27.98 31.82
CA LYS A 453 27.10 -27.22 30.67
C LYS A 453 26.57 -27.68 29.31
N PRO A 454 25.24 -27.80 29.14
CA PRO A 454 24.67 -28.42 27.94
C PRO A 454 24.92 -27.58 26.68
N TYR A 455 24.85 -26.26 26.81
CA TYR A 455 25.13 -25.34 25.70
C TYR A 455 26.59 -25.41 25.26
N GLU A 456 27.54 -25.43 26.20
CA GLU A 456 28.97 -25.49 25.90
C GLU A 456 29.35 -26.80 25.22
N LYS A 457 28.82 -27.94 25.72
CA LYS A 457 29.03 -29.27 25.13
C LYS A 457 28.57 -29.34 23.66
N LEU A 458 27.44 -28.72 23.33
CA LEU A 458 26.95 -28.68 21.95
C LEU A 458 27.64 -27.63 21.09
N LYS A 459 28.07 -26.52 21.69
CA LYS A 459 28.87 -25.52 20.99
C LYS A 459 30.22 -26.12 20.56
N GLU A 460 30.84 -26.96 21.38
CA GLU A 460 32.07 -27.68 21.00
C GLU A 460 31.85 -28.65 19.82
N LEU A 461 30.67 -29.27 19.74
CA LEU A 461 30.31 -30.17 18.63
C LEU A 461 30.05 -29.41 17.31
N THR A 462 29.33 -28.29 17.37
CA THR A 462 28.81 -27.57 16.19
C THR A 462 29.69 -26.41 15.72
N ARG A 463 30.62 -25.92 16.54
CA ARG A 463 31.41 -24.72 16.21
C ARG A 463 32.47 -25.01 15.14
N GLY A 464 32.25 -24.46 13.95
CA GLY A 464 33.21 -24.48 12.84
C GLY A 464 33.28 -25.81 12.09
N ARG A 465 32.32 -26.71 12.31
CA ARG A 465 32.18 -28.00 11.63
C ARG A 465 30.71 -28.18 11.23
N ARG A 466 30.47 -28.73 10.04
CA ARG A 466 29.14 -29.25 9.74
C ARG A 466 28.94 -30.55 10.51
N VAL A 467 27.80 -30.68 11.17
CA VAL A 467 27.43 -31.91 11.89
C VAL A 467 26.28 -32.53 11.12
N ASP A 468 26.49 -33.75 10.64
CA ASP A 468 25.48 -34.51 9.92
C ASP A 468 24.65 -35.37 10.89
N ARG A 469 23.75 -36.17 10.31
CA ARG A 469 22.89 -37.11 11.03
C ARG A 469 23.67 -37.99 12.01
N ASP A 470 24.74 -38.61 11.54
CA ASP A 470 25.47 -39.60 12.32
C ASP A 470 26.24 -38.92 13.45
N GLY A 471 26.86 -37.76 13.18
CA GLY A 471 27.52 -36.95 14.20
C GLY A 471 26.57 -36.50 15.33
N MET A 472 25.34 -36.10 14.99
CA MET A 472 24.33 -35.74 16.01
C MET A 472 23.90 -36.96 16.84
N ARG A 473 23.74 -38.12 16.21
CA ARG A 473 23.33 -39.36 16.89
C ARG A 473 24.41 -39.89 17.82
N GLU A 474 25.65 -39.97 17.36
CA GLU A 474 26.78 -40.37 18.19
C GLU A 474 26.94 -39.49 19.44
N PHE A 475 26.62 -38.20 19.32
CA PHE A 475 26.63 -37.29 20.47
C PHE A 475 25.54 -37.65 21.48
N VAL A 476 24.29 -37.87 21.02
CA VAL A 476 23.16 -38.23 21.88
C VAL A 476 23.38 -39.56 22.61
N GLU A 477 23.98 -40.55 21.94
CA GLU A 477 24.26 -41.87 22.52
C GLU A 477 25.13 -41.78 23.77
N LYS A 478 26.13 -40.88 23.75
CA LYS A 478 27.11 -40.66 24.82
C LYS A 478 26.56 -39.87 26.01
N LEU A 479 25.35 -39.31 25.93
CA LEU A 479 24.78 -38.52 27.03
C LEU A 479 24.32 -39.43 28.18
N GLU A 480 24.51 -38.99 29.42
CA GLU A 480 23.99 -39.70 30.60
C GLU A 480 22.56 -39.24 30.89
N MET A 481 21.56 -39.84 30.22
CA MET A 481 20.14 -39.55 30.41
C MET A 481 19.27 -40.80 30.17
N PRO A 482 18.00 -40.83 30.60
CA PRO A 482 17.11 -41.97 30.40
C PRO A 482 16.98 -42.37 28.93
N GLU A 483 16.95 -43.69 28.67
CA GLU A 483 16.94 -44.25 27.31
C GLU A 483 15.77 -43.76 26.46
N GLU A 484 14.59 -43.59 27.07
CA GLU A 484 13.42 -43.00 26.41
C GLU A 484 13.71 -41.59 25.85
N SER A 485 14.47 -40.78 26.60
CA SER A 485 14.83 -39.42 26.16
C SER A 485 15.88 -39.45 25.06
N LYS A 486 16.84 -40.39 25.11
CA LYS A 486 17.79 -40.61 24.02
C LYS A 486 17.08 -41.02 22.74
N GLN A 487 16.23 -42.05 22.83
CA GLN A 487 15.49 -42.57 21.68
C GLN A 487 14.65 -41.47 21.03
N ARG A 488 13.94 -40.67 21.84
CA ARG A 488 13.17 -39.53 21.32
C ARG A 488 14.03 -38.51 20.57
N LEU A 489 15.26 -38.22 21.04
CA LEU A 489 16.20 -37.34 20.32
C LEU A 489 16.79 -38.01 19.06
N MET A 490 17.04 -39.32 19.09
CA MET A 490 17.56 -40.11 17.96
C MET A 490 16.55 -40.22 16.80
N ASP A 491 15.25 -40.22 17.15
CA ASP A 491 14.13 -40.26 16.21
C ASP A 491 13.84 -38.89 15.58
N MET A 492 14.29 -37.79 16.20
CA MET A 492 14.14 -36.45 15.64
C MET A 492 15.01 -36.25 14.40
N THR A 493 14.42 -35.62 13.40
CA THR A 493 15.07 -35.05 12.23
C THR A 493 14.76 -33.55 12.16
N PRO A 494 15.53 -32.75 11.42
CA PRO A 494 15.18 -31.35 11.16
C PRO A 494 13.74 -31.20 10.64
N ALA A 495 13.29 -32.05 9.70
CA ALA A 495 11.94 -31.99 9.14
C ALA A 495 10.82 -32.29 10.16
N THR A 496 11.11 -33.09 11.20
CA THR A 496 10.13 -33.40 12.26
C THR A 496 10.20 -32.46 13.46
N TYR A 497 11.26 -31.65 13.58
CA TYR A 497 11.45 -30.70 14.68
C TYR A 497 10.74 -29.35 14.37
N ILE A 498 9.42 -29.42 14.15
CA ILE A 498 8.58 -28.28 13.75
C ILE A 498 7.65 -27.78 14.87
N GLY A 499 7.82 -28.30 16.10
CA GLY A 499 6.98 -27.93 17.25
C GLY A 499 5.49 -28.15 16.97
N ASN A 500 4.68 -27.10 17.15
CA ASN A 500 3.25 -27.09 16.86
C ASN A 500 2.89 -26.24 15.61
N ALA A 501 3.83 -26.03 14.68
CA ALA A 501 3.65 -25.18 13.50
C ALA A 501 2.40 -25.57 12.68
N THR A 502 2.19 -26.86 12.43
CA THR A 502 0.99 -27.36 11.74
C THR A 502 -0.31 -26.98 12.45
N ALA A 503 -0.39 -27.18 13.77
CA ALA A 503 -1.58 -26.83 14.54
C ALA A 503 -1.86 -25.32 14.49
N GLN A 504 -0.81 -24.50 14.59
CA GLN A 504 -0.92 -23.05 14.47
C GLN A 504 -1.37 -22.61 13.06
N ALA A 505 -0.89 -23.27 12.00
CA ALA A 505 -1.31 -22.99 10.62
C ALA A 505 -2.79 -23.32 10.40
N LEU A 506 -3.29 -24.42 10.95
CA LEU A 506 -4.69 -24.83 10.83
C LEU A 506 -5.64 -23.98 11.69
N ASP A 507 -5.19 -23.52 12.85
CA ASP A 507 -5.98 -22.67 13.77
C ASP A 507 -6.24 -21.25 13.22
N ILE A 508 -5.53 -20.83 12.16
CA ILE A 508 -5.62 -19.48 11.60
C ILE A 508 -7.05 -19.07 11.22
N VAL A 509 -7.85 -20.02 10.70
CA VAL A 509 -9.24 -19.78 10.29
C VAL A 509 -10.10 -19.39 11.49
N ALA A 510 -9.92 -20.08 12.62
CA ALA A 510 -10.64 -19.77 13.85
C ALA A 510 -10.18 -18.44 14.46
N LYS A 511 -8.88 -18.15 14.41
CA LYS A 511 -8.32 -16.90 14.92
C LYS A 511 -8.80 -15.67 14.15
N ILE A 512 -8.88 -15.73 12.83
CA ILE A 512 -9.37 -14.62 12.01
C ILE A 512 -10.87 -14.39 12.23
N LYS A 513 -11.66 -15.45 12.38
CA LYS A 513 -13.11 -15.34 12.67
C LYS A 513 -13.40 -14.69 14.04
N ALA A 514 -12.44 -14.69 14.96
CA ALA A 514 -12.59 -14.11 16.29
C ALA A 514 -12.20 -12.61 16.36
N LEU A 515 -11.67 -12.03 15.27
CA LEU A 515 -11.41 -10.60 15.13
C LEU A 515 -12.68 -9.86 14.69
#